data_AF-A0A9E3ZF67-F1
#
_entry.id   AF-A0A9E3ZF67-F1
#
_cell.length_a   1.000
_cell.length_b   1.000
_cell.length_c   1.000
_cell.angle_alpha   90.00
_cell.angle_beta   90.00
_cell.angle_gamma   90.00
#
_symmetry.space_group_name_H-M   'P 1'
#
loop_
_entity.id
_entity.type
_entity.pdbx_description
1 polymer ?
#
loop_
_entity_poly.entity_id
_entity_poly.type
_entity_poly.pdbx_seq_one_letter_code
_entity_poly.pdbx_strand_id
1 'polypeptide(L)'
;PGGLLRVKWRGKVCWVVRRTDQNLDDMKSLDGKLADPNSDVETQQPSYCKNATRSIKPAYGVLVGICTHLGCSPTFRPEVAPADLGPDWKGGFFCPCHGSLFDLAGRVYKGVPAPTNLVVPPHQYLSDDVILIGIDGGAA
;
A
#
# COMPACT_ATOMS: atom_id res chain seq x y z
N PRO A 1 12.12 -9.81 -5.76
CA PRO A 1 11.35 -9.35 -4.58
C PRO A 1 11.95 -8.04 -4.06
N GLY A 2 11.21 -7.24 -3.29
CA GLY A 2 11.62 -5.91 -2.80
C GLY A 2 11.44 -4.75 -3.80
N GLY A 3 10.89 -5.01 -4.98
CA GLY A 3 10.74 -4.02 -6.05
C GLY A 3 9.33 -3.46 -6.20
N LEU A 4 9.24 -2.31 -6.86
CA LEU A 4 7.99 -1.63 -7.22
C LEU A 4 7.90 -1.46 -8.73
N LEU A 5 6.85 -2.02 -9.34
CA LEU A 5 6.43 -1.70 -10.70
C LEU A 5 5.41 -0.55 -10.68
N ARG A 6 5.54 0.41 -11.60
CA ARG A 6 4.60 1.51 -11.78
C ARG A 6 3.90 1.37 -13.13
N VAL A 7 2.58 1.44 -13.12
CA VAL A 7 1.74 1.36 -14.33
C VAL A 7 0.73 2.50 -14.35
N LYS A 8 0.38 2.98 -15.54
CA LYS A 8 -0.67 3.99 -15.71
C LYS A 8 -2.03 3.29 -15.79
N TRP A 9 -2.99 3.74 -14.99
CA TRP A 9 -4.35 3.19 -14.96
C TRP A 9 -5.38 4.31 -14.76
N ARG A 10 -6.32 4.49 -15.70
CA ARG A 10 -7.38 5.52 -15.65
C ARG A 10 -6.86 6.94 -15.32
N GLY A 11 -5.72 7.33 -15.91
CA GLY A 11 -5.08 8.62 -15.66
C GLY A 11 -4.37 8.76 -14.30
N LYS A 12 -4.36 7.70 -13.49
CA LYS A 12 -3.68 7.60 -12.20
C LYS A 12 -2.44 6.71 -12.31
N VAL A 13 -1.52 6.84 -11.36
CA VAL A 13 -0.43 5.88 -11.17
C VAL A 13 -0.92 4.74 -10.28
N CYS A 14 -0.71 3.51 -10.71
CA CYS A 14 -0.91 2.31 -9.92
C CYS A 14 0.41 1.57 -9.73
N TRP A 15 0.55 0.95 -8.59
CA TRP A 15 1.75 0.32 -8.08
C TRP A 15 1.51 -1.16 -7.89
N VAL A 16 2.47 -1.97 -8.31
CA VAL A 16 2.57 -3.38 -7.95
C VAL A 16 3.89 -3.57 -7.20
N VAL A 17 3.80 -3.78 -5.89
CA VAL A 17 4.95 -4.01 -5.01
C VAL A 17 5.11 -5.51 -4.83
N ARG A 18 6.30 -6.06 -5.08
CA ARG A 18 6.61 -7.45 -4.72
C ARG A 18 7.34 -7.46 -3.38
N ARG A 19 6.63 -7.73 -2.28
CA ARG A 19 7.16 -7.79 -0.91
C ARG A 19 8.09 -8.99 -0.71
N THR A 20 9.07 -8.85 0.18
CA THR A 20 9.86 -9.98 0.70
C THR A 20 9.17 -10.59 1.93
N ASP A 21 9.62 -11.76 2.37
CA ASP A 21 9.10 -12.37 3.60
C ASP A 21 9.42 -11.49 4.82
N GLN A 22 10.62 -10.89 4.86
CA GLN A 22 10.98 -9.91 5.89
C GLN A 22 10.02 -8.72 5.93
N ASN A 23 9.60 -8.21 4.76
CA ASN A 23 8.60 -7.13 4.72
C ASN A 23 7.26 -7.57 5.34
N LEU A 24 6.82 -8.81 5.05
CA LEU A 24 5.58 -9.35 5.59
C LEU A 24 5.64 -9.51 7.12
N ASP A 25 6.79 -9.92 7.65
CA ASP A 25 6.99 -10.05 9.09
C ASP A 25 7.10 -8.70 9.78
N ASP A 26 7.86 -7.76 9.22
CA ASP A 26 8.04 -6.43 9.80
C ASP A 26 6.71 -5.67 9.90
N MET A 27 5.84 -5.79 8.89
CA MET A 27 4.52 -5.12 8.88
C MET A 27 3.63 -5.52 10.06
N LYS A 28 3.78 -6.73 10.62
CA LYS A 28 3.00 -7.18 11.79
C LYS A 28 3.31 -6.34 13.03
N SER A 29 4.53 -5.80 13.13
CA SER A 29 4.96 -4.96 14.26
C SER A 29 4.44 -3.51 14.19
N LEU A 30 3.80 -3.13 13.08
CA LEU A 30 3.41 -1.74 12.83
C LEU A 30 2.00 -1.39 13.29
N ASP A 31 1.13 -2.36 13.58
CA ASP A 31 -0.31 -2.12 13.79
C ASP A 31 -0.61 -1.03 14.82
N GLY A 32 0.14 -0.96 15.93
CA GLY A 32 -0.02 0.08 16.93
C GLY A 32 0.25 1.52 16.44
N LYS A 33 1.01 1.66 15.35
CA LYS A 33 1.43 2.93 14.72
C LYS A 33 0.53 3.37 13.57
N LEU A 34 -0.44 2.55 13.13
CA LEU A 34 -1.28 2.80 11.95
C LEU A 34 -2.63 3.39 12.32
N ALA A 35 -3.14 4.34 11.53
CA ALA A 35 -4.43 4.98 11.81
C ALA A 35 -5.61 4.01 11.63
N ASP A 36 -5.53 3.14 10.61
CA ASP A 36 -6.52 2.11 10.31
C ASP A 36 -5.82 0.78 9.99
N PRO A 37 -5.32 0.04 11.01
CA PRO A 37 -4.56 -1.20 10.81
C PRO A 37 -5.42 -2.34 10.24
N ASN A 38 -6.72 -2.36 10.54
CA ASN A 38 -7.66 -3.40 10.16
C ASN A 38 -8.36 -3.14 8.82
N SER A 39 -8.12 -1.97 8.21
CA SER A 39 -8.78 -1.54 6.98
C SER A 39 -10.30 -1.51 7.13
N ASP A 40 -10.77 -0.88 8.22
CA ASP A 40 -12.19 -0.77 8.55
C ASP A 40 -12.94 0.18 7.62
N VAL A 41 -12.24 1.10 6.96
CA VAL A 41 -12.85 1.96 5.93
C VAL A 41 -12.96 1.18 4.61
N GLU A 42 -14.16 0.68 4.34
CA GLU A 42 -14.42 -0.24 3.22
C GLU A 42 -14.20 0.38 1.83
N THR A 43 -14.31 1.70 1.69
CA THR A 43 -14.15 2.39 0.39
C THR A 43 -12.70 2.41 -0.11
N GLN A 44 -11.74 1.98 0.70
CA GLN A 44 -10.31 2.02 0.38
C GLN A 44 -9.78 0.71 -0.23
N GLN A 45 -10.52 -0.39 -0.16
CA GLN A 45 -10.13 -1.68 -0.74
C GLN A 45 -11.35 -2.56 -1.04
N PRO A 46 -11.28 -3.44 -2.05
CA PRO A 46 -12.26 -4.50 -2.23
C PRO A 46 -12.35 -5.41 -0.99
N SER A 47 -13.51 -6.04 -0.78
CA SER A 47 -13.76 -6.92 0.37
C SER A 47 -12.76 -8.08 0.47
N TYR A 48 -12.35 -8.66 -0.66
CA TYR A 48 -11.35 -9.73 -0.73
C TYR A 48 -9.92 -9.26 -0.37
N CYS A 49 -9.71 -7.95 -0.24
CA CYS A 49 -8.48 -7.33 0.25
C CYS A 49 -8.63 -6.78 1.67
N LYS A 50 -9.74 -7.03 2.38
CA LYS A 50 -9.87 -6.70 3.81
C LYS A 50 -9.14 -7.74 4.66
N ASN A 51 -7.82 -7.65 4.66
CA ASN A 51 -6.90 -8.49 5.42
C ASN A 51 -5.63 -7.70 5.78
N ALA A 52 -4.79 -8.24 6.65
CA ALA A 52 -3.59 -7.57 7.16
C ALA A 52 -2.61 -7.07 6.07
N THR A 53 -2.62 -7.70 4.89
CA THR A 53 -1.70 -7.39 3.79
C THR A 53 -2.33 -6.53 2.69
N ARG A 54 -3.64 -6.27 2.78
CA ARG A 54 -4.45 -5.53 1.80
C ARG A 54 -4.26 -6.03 0.36
N SER A 55 -4.23 -7.35 0.20
CA SER A 55 -3.95 -8.01 -1.09
C SER A 55 -4.56 -9.40 -1.20
N ILE A 56 -4.75 -9.88 -2.43
CA ILE A 56 -5.15 -11.27 -2.73
C ILE A 56 -4.00 -12.24 -2.41
N LYS A 57 -2.80 -11.94 -2.93
CA LYS A 57 -1.57 -12.69 -2.66
C LYS A 57 -0.67 -11.85 -1.75
N PRO A 58 -0.33 -12.28 -0.52
CA PRO A 58 0.48 -11.51 0.41
C PRO A 58 1.79 -10.96 -0.18
N ALA A 59 2.46 -11.69 -1.07
CA ALA A 59 3.68 -11.20 -1.71
C ALA A 59 3.48 -9.97 -2.61
N TYR A 60 2.26 -9.62 -3.01
CA TYR A 60 1.98 -8.59 -4.01
C TYR A 60 0.99 -7.54 -3.50
N GLY A 61 1.47 -6.32 -3.27
CA GLY A 61 0.61 -5.16 -2.99
C GLY A 61 0.20 -4.46 -4.28
N VAL A 62 -1.10 -4.26 -4.51
CA VAL A 62 -1.63 -3.48 -5.64
C VAL A 62 -2.27 -2.21 -5.11
N LEU A 63 -1.68 -1.05 -5.39
CA LEU A 63 -2.06 0.21 -4.75
C LEU A 63 -2.20 1.34 -5.79
N VAL A 64 -3.17 2.23 -5.62
CA VAL A 64 -3.20 3.50 -6.32
C VAL A 64 -2.18 4.41 -5.64
N GLY A 65 -1.12 4.77 -6.36
CA GLY A 65 0.02 5.54 -5.86
C GLY A 65 -0.27 7.04 -5.73
N ILE A 66 -1.42 7.38 -5.13
CA ILE A 66 -1.89 8.75 -4.96
C ILE A 66 -2.13 8.96 -3.47
N CYS A 67 -1.40 9.89 -2.88
CA CYS A 67 -1.53 10.26 -1.48
C CYS A 67 -2.95 10.76 -1.22
N THR A 68 -3.56 10.23 -0.17
CA THR A 68 -4.93 10.54 0.23
C THR A 68 -5.08 11.89 0.91
N HIS A 69 -3.98 12.61 1.18
CA HIS A 69 -4.02 14.00 1.61
C HIS A 69 -4.49 14.93 0.47
N LEU A 70 -3.60 15.23 -0.48
CA LEU A 70 -3.85 16.19 -1.58
C LEU A 70 -3.36 15.67 -2.95
N GLY A 71 -3.25 14.36 -3.12
CA GLY A 71 -3.10 13.76 -4.44
C GLY A 71 -1.69 13.66 -5.03
N CYS A 72 -0.64 14.13 -4.34
CA CYS A 72 0.75 13.85 -4.73
C CYS A 72 1.02 12.34 -4.82
N SER A 73 1.95 11.89 -5.65
CA SER A 73 2.43 10.50 -5.62
C SER A 73 3.50 10.33 -4.53
N PRO A 74 3.31 9.49 -3.51
CA PRO A 74 4.38 9.20 -2.54
C PRO A 74 5.58 8.52 -3.20
N THR A 75 6.74 8.64 -2.56
CA THR A 75 7.99 7.98 -2.94
C THR A 75 8.06 6.61 -2.28
N PHE A 76 8.49 5.60 -3.04
CA PHE A 76 8.79 4.27 -2.51
C PHE A 76 10.09 4.31 -1.71
N ARG A 77 10.02 3.92 -0.43
CA ARG A 77 11.12 3.96 0.53
C ARG A 77 11.25 2.60 1.21
N PRO A 78 11.75 1.56 0.50
CA PRO A 78 11.83 0.20 1.03
C PRO A 78 12.92 0.00 2.08
N GLU A 79 13.83 0.97 2.24
CA GLU A 79 14.92 0.88 3.22
C GLU A 79 14.37 0.70 4.64
N VAL A 80 15.07 -0.09 5.46
CA VAL A 80 14.79 -0.21 6.89
C VAL A 80 15.65 0.81 7.64
N ALA A 81 15.03 1.55 8.55
CA ALA A 81 15.70 2.52 9.42
C ALA A 81 16.64 3.52 8.71
N PRO A 82 16.24 4.15 7.58
CA PRO A 82 17.07 5.18 6.96
C PRO A 82 17.14 6.41 7.88
N ALA A 83 18.24 7.16 7.79
CA ALA A 83 18.52 8.27 8.70
C ALA A 83 17.43 9.35 8.75
N ASP A 84 16.73 9.58 7.64
CA ASP A 84 15.71 10.62 7.50
C ASP A 84 14.30 10.19 7.96
N LEU A 85 14.00 8.89 8.06
CA LEU A 85 12.69 8.38 8.53
C LEU A 85 12.76 7.74 9.92
N GLY A 86 13.97 7.65 10.49
CA GLY A 86 14.20 7.19 11.85
C GLY A 86 14.26 5.67 12.01
N PRO A 87 14.67 5.19 13.20
CA PRO A 87 15.00 3.79 13.45
C PRO A 87 13.78 2.84 13.40
N ASP A 88 12.59 3.41 13.52
CA ASP A 88 11.32 2.69 13.58
C ASP A 88 10.72 2.40 12.19
N TRP A 89 11.29 2.96 11.13
CA TRP A 89 10.82 2.77 9.76
C TRP A 89 11.16 1.38 9.25
N LYS A 90 10.16 0.66 8.72
CA LYS A 90 10.29 -0.74 8.24
C LYS A 90 10.08 -0.88 6.73
N GLY A 91 10.23 0.22 5.99
CA GLY A 91 9.91 0.27 4.58
C GLY A 91 8.46 0.64 4.33
N GLY A 92 8.20 1.29 3.19
CA GLY A 92 6.87 1.75 2.83
C GLY A 92 6.89 2.86 1.80
N PHE A 93 6.04 3.86 2.01
CA PHE A 93 5.90 5.02 1.14
C PHE A 93 5.90 6.31 1.94
N PHE A 94 6.67 7.28 1.47
CA PHE A 94 6.79 8.61 2.06
C PHE A 94 6.31 9.68 1.08
N CYS A 95 5.34 10.49 1.47
CA CYS A 95 4.86 11.62 0.67
C CYS A 95 5.54 12.92 1.11
N PRO A 96 6.52 13.44 0.35
CA PRO A 96 7.31 14.60 0.75
C PRO A 96 6.51 15.92 0.72
N CYS A 97 5.35 15.95 0.06
CA CYS A 97 4.54 17.17 -0.04
C CYS A 97 4.14 17.72 1.34
N HIS A 98 3.77 16.83 2.27
CA HIS A 98 3.31 17.22 3.62
C HIS A 98 3.72 16.20 4.70
N GLY A 99 4.68 15.31 4.41
CA GLY A 99 5.22 14.37 5.39
C GLY A 99 4.35 13.16 5.73
N SER A 100 3.45 12.73 4.85
CA SER A 100 2.61 11.54 5.11
C SER A 100 3.38 10.24 4.92
N LEU A 101 3.14 9.28 5.81
CA LEU A 101 3.83 7.99 5.88
C LEU A 101 2.82 6.85 5.69
N PHE A 102 3.19 5.85 4.91
CA PHE A 102 2.42 4.63 4.68
C PHE A 102 3.32 3.41 4.74
N ASP A 103 2.84 2.29 5.26
CA ASP A 103 3.58 1.03 5.24
C ASP A 103 3.54 0.35 3.86
N LEU A 104 4.15 -0.84 3.73
CA LEU A 104 4.17 -1.60 2.48
C LEU A 104 2.82 -2.25 2.08
N ALA A 105 1.80 -2.20 2.93
CA ALA A 105 0.41 -2.50 2.57
C ALA A 105 -0.39 -1.22 2.20
N GLY A 106 0.28 -0.06 2.19
CA GLY A 106 -0.34 1.24 1.94
C GLY A 106 -1.16 1.75 3.12
N ARG A 107 -1.00 1.20 4.32
CA ARG A 107 -1.71 1.66 5.53
C ARG A 107 -1.05 2.91 6.06
N VAL A 108 -1.84 3.93 6.36
CA VAL A 108 -1.35 5.24 6.80
C VAL A 108 -0.95 5.20 8.28
N TYR A 109 0.16 5.85 8.61
CA TYR A 109 0.60 6.02 10.00
C TYR A 109 -0.30 7.01 10.75
N LYS A 110 -0.41 6.87 12.07
CA LYS A 110 -1.10 7.85 12.93
C LYS A 110 -0.35 9.18 12.94
N GLY A 111 -1.08 10.28 13.09
CA GLY A 111 -0.50 11.61 13.33
C GLY A 111 0.12 12.28 12.10
N VAL A 112 -0.18 11.80 10.89
CA VAL A 112 0.25 12.44 9.63
C VAL A 112 -0.94 13.07 8.88
N PRO A 113 -0.72 14.01 7.94
CA PRO A 113 -1.82 14.73 7.27
C PRO A 113 -2.73 13.89 6.37
N ALA A 114 -2.25 12.76 5.84
CA ALA A 114 -3.07 11.86 5.05
C ALA A 114 -4.15 11.21 5.95
N PRO A 115 -5.44 11.33 5.61
CA PRO A 115 -6.53 10.90 6.50
C PRO A 115 -6.82 9.40 6.41
N THR A 116 -6.36 8.72 5.36
CA THR A 116 -6.78 7.36 5.00
C THR A 116 -5.66 6.53 4.38
N ASN A 117 -5.79 5.20 4.38
CA ASN A 117 -4.86 4.30 3.69
C ASN A 117 -4.89 4.55 2.18
N LEU A 118 -3.81 4.21 1.47
CA LEU A 118 -3.79 4.23 0.01
C LEU A 118 -4.85 3.27 -0.55
N VAL A 119 -5.51 3.66 -1.63
CA VAL A 119 -6.57 2.86 -2.24
C VAL A 119 -5.99 1.60 -2.88
N VAL A 120 -6.56 0.43 -2.60
CA VAL A 120 -6.37 -0.80 -3.39
C VAL A 120 -7.41 -0.77 -4.50
N PRO A 121 -7.04 -0.75 -5.79
CA PRO A 121 -8.02 -0.82 -6.87
C PRO A 121 -8.61 -2.24 -6.96
N PRO A 122 -9.83 -2.39 -7.51
CA PRO A 122 -10.31 -3.65 -8.05
C PRO A 122 -9.25 -4.31 -8.92
N HIS A 123 -8.99 -5.59 -8.70
CA HIS A 123 -8.03 -6.37 -9.49
C HIS A 123 -8.22 -7.88 -9.32
N GLN A 124 -7.75 -8.65 -10.30
CA GLN A 124 -7.73 -10.11 -10.27
C GLN A 124 -6.47 -10.65 -10.95
N TYR A 125 -6.14 -11.91 -10.67
CA TYR A 125 -5.04 -12.63 -11.30
C TYR A 125 -5.59 -13.49 -12.45
N LEU A 126 -5.12 -13.25 -13.67
CA LEU A 126 -5.46 -14.08 -14.84
C LEU A 126 -4.54 -15.31 -14.94
N SER A 127 -3.35 -15.20 -14.36
CA SER A 127 -2.34 -16.26 -14.18
C SER A 127 -1.46 -15.88 -12.98
N ASP A 128 -0.39 -16.63 -12.72
CA ASP A 128 0.53 -16.31 -11.64
C ASP A 128 1.33 -15.02 -11.84
N ASP A 129 1.50 -14.62 -13.10
CA ASP A 129 2.32 -13.49 -13.54
C ASP A 129 1.52 -12.35 -14.20
N VAL A 130 0.21 -12.53 -14.44
CA VAL A 130 -0.66 -11.51 -15.06
C VAL A 130 -1.73 -11.04 -14.09
N ILE A 131 -1.71 -9.73 -13.78
CA ILE A 131 -2.71 -9.05 -12.96
C ILE A 131 -3.53 -8.12 -13.86
N LEU A 132 -4.86 -8.24 -13.79
CA LEU A 132 -5.81 -7.34 -14.43
C LEU A 132 -6.34 -6.33 -13.41
N ILE A 133 -6.11 -5.03 -13.65
CA ILE A 133 -6.51 -3.94 -12.74
C ILE A 133 -7.75 -3.22 -13.27
N GLY A 134 -8.74 -3.03 -12.40
CA GLY A 134 -9.97 -2.28 -12.63
C GLY A 134 -11.23 -3.13 -12.82
N ILE A 135 -11.14 -4.45 -12.65
CA ILE A 135 -12.27 -5.37 -12.70
C ILE A 135 -12.29 -6.17 -11.40
N ASP A 136 -13.42 -6.12 -10.70
CA ASP A 136 -13.77 -7.09 -9.68
C ASP A 136 -14.24 -8.36 -10.39
N GLY A 137 -13.70 -9.53 -10.04
CA GLY A 137 -13.98 -10.81 -10.70
C GLY A 137 -15.42 -11.33 -10.56
N GLY A 138 -16.42 -10.45 -10.44
CA GLY A 138 -17.83 -10.78 -10.44
C GLY A 138 -18.45 -11.05 -9.06
N ALA A 139 -17.86 -10.56 -7.97
CA ALA A 139 -18.58 -10.48 -6.70
C ALA A 139 -19.21 -9.08 -6.58
N ALA A 140 -20.41 -8.95 -7.13
CA ALA A 140 -21.39 -7.94 -6.72
C ALA A 140 -22.13 -8.43 -5.46
#